data_AF-A0A6A4F749-F1
#
_entry.id   AF-A0A6A4F749-F1
#
_cell.length_a   1.000
_cell.length_b   1.000
_cell.length_c   1.000
_cell.angle_alpha   90.00
_cell.angle_beta   90.00
_cell.angle_gamma   90.00
#
_symmetry.space_group_name_H-M   'P 1'
#
loop_
_entity.id
_entity.type
_entity.pdbx_description
1 polymer ?
#
loop_
_entity_poly.entity_id
_entity_poly.type
_entity_poly.pdbx_seq_one_letter_code
_entity_poly.pdbx_strand_id
1 'polypeptide(L)'
;MTVQSRPPDTANTLTFRLPQTLVIKALEEIRKTSGSTVVDLACSQTATDVQWVVTIEGAGEFSEQQLKAMYYLGDLANTCKLGLQCYSWLMTSVDPLLEERCRAGGDTVCGETEAYAVAKELMKTWPHTQLPGFDFPIEWSNIYCAREETWYNDLVIEAFTTTLSAKYGKNKTIFLPQVQLPGTNEGNRVPEATRAALEMTTEDYIFLPINLNSSHCACIVVDNFKGALMCYDSVDKRTHQKLLQAIANEIISSTLTGFA
;
A
#
# COMPACT_ATOMS: atom_id res chain seq x y z
N MET A 1 -13.46 0.56 -29.46
CA MET A 1 -13.12 1.95 -29.10
C MET A 1 -12.14 2.45 -30.13
N THR A 2 -12.26 3.71 -30.53
CA THR A 2 -11.35 4.32 -31.51
C THR A 2 -10.66 5.50 -30.85
N VAL A 3 -9.34 5.60 -30.97
CA VAL A 3 -8.54 6.69 -30.36
C VAL A 3 -8.02 7.60 -31.46
N GLN A 4 -8.13 8.91 -31.25
CA GLN A 4 -7.66 9.93 -32.18
C GLN A 4 -7.02 11.10 -31.42
N SER A 5 -6.07 11.78 -32.03
CA SER A 5 -5.55 13.05 -31.56
C SER A 5 -6.24 14.21 -32.27
N ARG A 6 -6.61 15.26 -31.54
CA ARG A 6 -7.23 16.47 -32.11
C ARG A 6 -6.89 17.72 -31.30
N PRO A 7 -7.07 18.93 -31.87
CA PRO A 7 -6.98 20.17 -31.10
C PRO A 7 -8.00 20.19 -29.94
N PRO A 8 -7.77 20.97 -28.88
CA PRO A 8 -8.71 21.08 -27.77
C PRO A 8 -10.04 21.65 -28.26
N ASP A 9 -11.13 20.90 -28.10
CA ASP A 9 -12.48 21.41 -28.36
C ASP A 9 -12.98 22.27 -27.18
N THR A 10 -13.93 23.16 -27.45
CA THR A 10 -14.67 23.88 -26.39
C THR A 10 -15.28 22.89 -25.39
N ALA A 11 -15.10 23.16 -24.10
CA ALA A 11 -15.47 22.29 -22.99
C ALA A 11 -16.92 21.77 -23.12
N ASN A 12 -17.06 20.51 -23.52
CA ASN A 12 -18.34 19.83 -23.52
C ASN A 12 -18.60 19.33 -22.09
N THR A 13 -19.63 19.87 -21.43
CA THR A 13 -20.00 19.47 -20.07
C THR A 13 -20.81 18.18 -20.17
N LEU A 14 -20.20 17.07 -19.74
CA LEU A 14 -20.86 15.77 -19.70
C LEU A 14 -21.80 15.69 -18.48
N THR A 15 -23.00 15.15 -18.65
CA THR A 15 -24.02 15.01 -17.59
C THR A 15 -23.97 13.66 -16.87
N PHE A 16 -23.11 12.75 -17.33
CA PHE A 16 -23.00 11.40 -16.78
C PHE A 16 -21.54 10.94 -16.69
N ARG A 17 -21.29 9.97 -15.82
CA ARG A 17 -19.99 9.33 -15.63
C ARG A 17 -20.03 7.90 -16.19
N LEU A 18 -18.98 7.51 -16.90
CA LEU A 18 -18.81 6.14 -17.38
C LEU A 18 -18.51 5.17 -16.22
N PRO A 19 -18.89 3.89 -16.33
CA PRO A 19 -18.46 2.85 -15.37
C PRO A 19 -16.94 2.80 -15.25
N GLN A 20 -16.41 2.60 -14.04
CA GLN A 20 -14.95 2.63 -13.77
C GLN A 20 -14.17 1.66 -14.67
N THR A 21 -14.71 0.47 -14.91
CA THR A 21 -14.09 -0.54 -15.80
C THR A 21 -13.96 -0.05 -17.24
N LEU A 22 -14.89 0.78 -17.70
CA LEU A 22 -14.87 1.36 -19.04
C LEU A 22 -13.89 2.53 -19.11
N VAL A 23 -13.82 3.35 -18.07
CA VAL A 23 -12.84 4.44 -17.94
C VAL A 23 -11.41 3.89 -17.97
N ILE A 24 -11.12 2.82 -17.21
CA ILE A 24 -9.80 2.17 -17.20
C ILE A 24 -9.42 1.67 -18.60
N LYS A 25 -10.31 0.91 -19.25
CA LYS A 25 -10.09 0.41 -20.61
C LYS A 25 -9.84 1.54 -21.61
N ALA A 26 -10.62 2.61 -21.52
CA ALA A 26 -10.47 3.77 -22.40
C ALA A 26 -9.10 4.47 -22.21
N LEU A 27 -8.64 4.64 -20.97
CA LEU A 27 -7.32 5.20 -20.67
C LEU A 27 -6.19 4.28 -21.15
N GLU A 28 -6.35 2.96 -21.02
CA GLU A 28 -5.40 1.98 -21.55
C GLU A 28 -5.28 2.05 -23.07
N GLU A 29 -6.40 2.18 -23.80
CA GLU A 29 -6.38 2.35 -25.26
C GLU A 29 -5.67 3.65 -25.65
N ILE A 30 -5.93 4.77 -24.96
CA ILE A 30 -5.20 6.03 -25.20
C ILE A 30 -3.70 5.84 -24.97
N ARG A 31 -3.31 5.15 -23.89
CA ARG A 31 -1.89 4.88 -23.58
C ARG A 31 -1.22 4.03 -24.66
N LYS A 32 -1.91 3.01 -25.17
CA LYS A 32 -1.40 2.15 -26.26
C LYS A 32 -1.18 2.95 -27.55
N THR A 33 -2.11 3.84 -27.91
CA THR A 33 -2.05 4.62 -29.16
C THR A 33 -1.07 5.78 -29.08
N SER A 34 -1.00 6.47 -27.94
CA SER A 34 -0.17 7.67 -27.76
C SER A 34 1.31 7.38 -27.49
N GLY A 35 1.65 6.15 -27.08
CA GLY A 35 3.01 5.81 -26.63
C GLY A 35 3.45 6.55 -25.37
N SER A 36 2.55 7.29 -24.72
CA SER A 36 2.88 8.22 -23.64
C SER A 36 3.06 7.52 -22.29
N THR A 37 4.07 7.95 -21.55
CA THR A 37 4.22 7.72 -20.12
C THR A 37 3.67 8.91 -19.35
N VAL A 38 2.46 8.74 -18.80
CA VAL A 38 1.84 9.52 -17.71
C VAL A 38 1.94 11.05 -17.84
N VAL A 39 0.85 11.70 -18.29
CA VAL A 39 0.69 13.16 -18.22
C VAL A 39 -0.07 13.54 -16.95
N ASP A 40 0.51 14.47 -16.17
CA ASP A 40 -0.02 15.05 -14.94
C ASP A 40 -1.35 15.81 -15.17
N LEU A 41 -2.33 15.59 -14.29
CA LEU A 41 -3.65 16.23 -14.29
C LEU A 41 -3.60 17.71 -13.88
N ALA A 42 -2.53 18.15 -13.21
CA ALA A 42 -2.36 19.52 -12.74
C ALA A 42 -1.89 20.50 -13.83
N CYS A 43 -1.44 20.00 -14.98
CA CYS A 43 -1.04 20.85 -16.10
C CYS A 43 -2.26 21.46 -16.79
N SER A 44 -2.35 22.79 -16.78
CA SER A 44 -3.29 23.53 -17.63
C SER A 44 -2.96 23.28 -19.09
N GLN A 45 -3.90 22.72 -19.86
CA GLN A 45 -3.78 22.58 -21.31
C GLN A 45 -3.75 23.97 -21.96
N THR A 46 -2.73 24.21 -22.78
CA THR A 46 -2.64 25.38 -23.67
C THR A 46 -3.41 25.10 -24.95
N ALA A 47 -3.81 26.15 -25.69
CA ALA A 47 -4.54 26.03 -26.96
C ALA A 47 -3.76 25.27 -28.07
N THR A 48 -2.48 24.96 -27.82
CA THR A 48 -1.57 24.24 -28.72
C THR A 48 -1.38 22.77 -28.34
N ASP A 49 -1.94 22.31 -27.22
CA ASP A 49 -1.73 20.94 -26.75
C ASP A 49 -2.60 19.94 -27.54
N VAL A 50 -1.98 18.83 -27.94
CA VAL A 50 -2.66 17.71 -28.60
C VAL A 50 -3.50 16.98 -27.56
N GLN A 51 -4.82 16.94 -27.76
CA GLN A 51 -5.73 16.20 -26.90
C GLN A 51 -6.02 14.82 -27.50
N TRP A 52 -5.88 13.78 -26.69
CA TRP A 52 -6.33 12.43 -27.04
C TRP A 52 -7.80 12.26 -26.70
N VAL A 53 -8.57 11.76 -27.67
CA VAL A 53 -9.99 11.49 -27.53
C VAL A 53 -10.27 10.04 -27.90
N VAL A 54 -11.08 9.38 -27.08
CA VAL A 54 -11.62 8.06 -27.38
C VAL A 54 -13.08 8.18 -27.78
N THR A 55 -13.45 7.51 -28.85
CA THR A 55 -14.85 7.28 -29.24
C THR A 55 -15.29 5.90 -28.73
N ILE A 56 -16.32 5.91 -27.89
CA ILE A 56 -16.93 4.71 -27.33
C ILE A 56 -18.31 4.54 -27.97
N GLU A 57 -18.50 3.41 -28.64
CA GLU A 57 -19.77 3.08 -29.28
C GLU A 57 -20.93 3.11 -28.26
N GLY A 58 -21.99 3.85 -28.59
CA GLY A 58 -23.16 4.03 -27.72
C GLY A 58 -22.99 5.01 -26.55
N ALA A 59 -21.75 5.45 -26.22
CA ALA A 59 -21.49 6.39 -25.12
C ALA A 59 -20.98 7.76 -25.58
N GLY A 60 -20.40 7.85 -26.79
CA GLY A 60 -19.91 9.10 -27.36
C GLY A 60 -18.38 9.27 -27.23
N GLU A 61 -17.93 10.53 -27.28
CA GLU A 61 -16.52 10.90 -27.29
C GLU A 61 -16.06 11.45 -25.94
N PHE A 62 -14.88 11.02 -25.50
CA PHE A 62 -14.30 11.42 -24.22
C PHE A 62 -12.83 11.76 -24.38
N SER A 63 -12.44 12.93 -23.92
CA SER A 63 -11.03 13.32 -23.83
C SER A 63 -10.32 12.54 -22.73
N GLU A 64 -9.00 12.39 -22.87
CA GLU A 64 -8.13 11.82 -21.84
C GLU A 64 -8.31 12.52 -20.49
N GLN A 65 -8.43 13.86 -20.48
CA GLN A 65 -8.62 14.64 -19.25
C GLN A 65 -9.97 14.35 -18.60
N GLN A 66 -11.06 14.24 -19.38
CA GLN A 66 -12.36 13.84 -18.85
C GLN A 66 -12.31 12.44 -18.24
N LEU A 67 -11.66 11.48 -18.91
CA LEU A 67 -11.51 10.13 -18.41
C LEU A 67 -10.68 10.07 -17.13
N LYS A 68 -9.58 10.83 -17.05
CA LYS A 68 -8.77 10.94 -15.83
C LYS A 68 -9.55 11.57 -14.67
N ALA A 69 -10.36 12.59 -14.93
CA ALA A 69 -11.25 13.18 -13.93
C ALA A 69 -12.31 12.17 -13.46
N MET A 70 -12.92 11.41 -14.37
CA MET A 70 -13.86 10.34 -14.02
C MET A 70 -13.20 9.22 -13.21
N TYR A 71 -11.96 8.86 -13.56
CA TYR A 71 -11.18 7.88 -12.83
C TYR A 71 -10.92 8.35 -11.41
N TYR A 72 -10.44 9.59 -11.26
CA TYR A 72 -10.14 10.23 -9.97
C TYR A 72 -11.38 10.28 -9.06
N LEU A 73 -12.51 10.78 -9.56
CA LEU A 73 -13.76 10.80 -8.79
C LEU A 73 -14.22 9.40 -8.39
N GLY A 74 -13.92 8.40 -9.22
CA GLY A 74 -14.18 7.00 -8.93
C GLY A 74 -13.35 6.43 -7.83
N ASP A 75 -12.06 6.65 -7.92
CA ASP A 75 -11.09 6.24 -6.93
C ASP A 75 -11.40 6.89 -5.59
N LEU A 76 -11.62 8.21 -5.57
CA LEU A 76 -12.01 8.94 -4.36
C LEU A 76 -13.31 8.40 -3.74
N ALA A 77 -14.35 8.16 -4.54
CA ALA A 77 -15.60 7.60 -4.03
C ALA A 77 -15.39 6.20 -3.41
N ASN A 78 -14.54 5.38 -4.02
CA ASN A 78 -14.15 4.09 -3.47
C ASN A 78 -13.36 4.27 -2.16
N THR A 79 -12.35 5.14 -2.14
CA THR A 79 -11.56 5.46 -0.95
C THR A 79 -12.43 5.93 0.21
N CYS A 80 -13.39 6.82 -0.01
CA CYS A 80 -14.36 7.24 1.01
C CYS A 80 -15.23 6.09 1.50
N LYS A 81 -15.66 5.18 0.60
CA LYS A 81 -16.39 3.97 1.00
C LYS A 81 -15.54 3.08 1.91
N LEU A 82 -14.27 2.87 1.60
CA LEU A 82 -13.34 2.11 2.45
C LEU A 82 -13.12 2.82 3.79
N GLY A 83 -13.04 4.15 3.81
CA GLY A 83 -12.95 4.96 5.02
C GLY A 83 -14.18 4.79 5.93
N LEU A 84 -15.39 4.83 5.37
CA LEU A 84 -16.62 4.57 6.12
C LEU A 84 -16.69 3.15 6.68
N GLN A 85 -16.19 2.15 5.93
CA GLN A 85 -16.08 0.78 6.43
C GLN A 85 -15.08 0.68 7.59
N CYS A 86 -13.93 1.36 7.50
CA CYS A 86 -12.95 1.44 8.58
C CYS A 86 -13.54 2.12 9.83
N TYR A 87 -14.23 3.26 9.65
CA TYR A 87 -14.95 3.95 10.72
C TYR A 87 -15.97 3.02 11.40
N SER A 88 -16.80 2.34 10.61
CA SER A 88 -17.79 1.39 11.14
C SER A 88 -17.10 0.31 11.97
N TRP A 89 -16.03 -0.30 11.46
CA TRP A 89 -15.27 -1.32 12.18
C TRP A 89 -14.67 -0.79 13.49
N LEU A 90 -14.07 0.41 13.49
CA LEU A 90 -13.56 1.05 14.70
C LEU A 90 -14.65 1.18 15.75
N MET A 91 -15.83 1.69 15.36
CA MET A 91 -16.92 1.98 16.29
C MET A 91 -17.69 0.75 16.76
N THR A 92 -17.84 -0.28 15.90
CA THR A 92 -18.66 -1.45 16.26
C THR A 92 -17.85 -2.60 16.83
N SER A 93 -16.56 -2.69 16.50
CA SER A 93 -15.73 -3.84 16.87
C SER A 93 -14.59 -3.44 17.80
N VAL A 94 -13.87 -2.35 17.53
CA VAL A 94 -12.65 -1.99 18.30
C VAL A 94 -12.99 -1.22 19.56
N ASP A 95 -13.81 -0.18 19.46
CA ASP A 95 -14.17 0.70 20.57
C ASP A 95 -14.79 -0.07 21.76
N PRO A 96 -15.79 -0.97 21.56
CA PRO A 96 -16.33 -1.76 22.65
C PRO A 96 -15.30 -2.68 23.33
N LEU A 97 -14.36 -3.25 22.56
CA LEU A 97 -13.31 -4.11 23.09
C LEU A 97 -12.32 -3.33 23.97
N LEU A 98 -12.00 -2.09 23.59
CA LEU A 98 -11.14 -1.21 24.39
C LEU A 98 -11.86 -0.80 25.69
N GLU A 99 -13.14 -0.42 25.61
CA GLU A 99 -13.91 -0.11 26.81
C GLU A 99 -13.98 -1.30 27.77
N GLU A 100 -14.24 -2.50 27.26
CA GLU A 100 -14.28 -3.73 28.07
C GLU A 100 -12.92 -3.98 28.75
N ARG A 101 -11.82 -3.85 28.00
CA ARG A 101 -10.46 -3.98 28.55
C ARG A 101 -10.19 -2.95 29.65
N CYS A 102 -10.60 -1.70 29.47
CA CYS A 102 -10.45 -0.66 30.49
C CYS A 102 -11.25 -1.01 31.77
N ARG A 103 -12.51 -1.43 31.61
CA ARG A 103 -13.35 -1.85 32.74
C ARG A 103 -12.75 -3.05 33.48
N ALA A 104 -12.20 -4.02 32.75
CA ALA A 104 -11.52 -5.17 33.35
C ALA A 104 -10.22 -4.80 34.09
N GLY A 105 -9.55 -3.72 33.67
CA GLY A 105 -8.38 -3.15 34.34
C GLY A 105 -8.67 -2.39 35.63
N GLY A 106 -9.95 -2.20 35.99
CA GLY A 106 -10.36 -1.42 37.17
C GLY A 106 -10.41 0.09 36.93
N ASP A 107 -10.15 0.55 35.71
CA ASP A 107 -10.26 1.95 35.34
C ASP A 107 -11.72 2.32 35.06
N THR A 108 -12.12 3.50 35.52
CA THR A 108 -13.42 4.07 35.14
C THR A 108 -13.29 4.59 33.72
N VAL A 109 -14.13 4.13 32.79
CA VAL A 109 -14.16 4.66 31.41
C VAL A 109 -14.76 6.06 31.46
N CYS A 110 -13.93 7.04 31.80
CA CYS A 110 -14.26 8.46 31.86
C CYS A 110 -13.54 9.15 30.70
N GLY A 111 -14.00 8.99 29.46
CA GLY A 111 -13.42 9.70 28.31
C GLY A 111 -13.65 9.05 26.95
N GLU A 112 -13.20 9.73 25.90
CA GLU A 112 -13.10 9.20 24.54
C GLU A 112 -12.01 8.10 24.51
N THR A 113 -12.31 6.90 23.98
CA THR A 113 -11.28 5.88 23.78
C THR A 113 -10.33 6.27 22.65
N GLU A 114 -9.17 5.61 22.56
CA GLU A 114 -8.25 5.77 21.42
C GLU A 114 -8.94 5.44 20.08
N ALA A 115 -9.80 4.42 20.04
CA ALA A 115 -10.54 4.05 18.84
C ALA A 115 -11.53 5.16 18.43
N TYR A 116 -12.25 5.74 19.39
CA TYR A 116 -13.14 6.87 19.14
C TYR A 116 -12.37 8.09 18.62
N ALA A 117 -11.23 8.43 19.25
CA ALA A 117 -10.40 9.54 18.83
C ALA A 117 -9.90 9.38 17.38
N VAL A 118 -9.41 8.18 17.02
CA VAL A 118 -8.99 7.86 15.64
C VAL A 118 -10.17 7.94 14.68
N ALA A 119 -11.34 7.39 15.03
CA ALA A 119 -12.54 7.43 14.19
C ALA A 119 -13.00 8.87 13.94
N LYS A 120 -12.91 9.73 14.95
CA LYS A 120 -13.23 11.16 14.87
C LYS A 120 -12.27 11.87 13.91
N GLU A 121 -10.97 11.63 14.01
CA GLU A 121 -9.98 12.21 13.09
C GLU A 121 -10.14 11.71 11.65
N LEU A 122 -10.41 10.42 11.48
CA LEU A 122 -10.67 9.82 10.17
C LEU A 122 -11.81 10.54 9.43
N MET A 123 -12.91 10.85 10.12
CA MET A 123 -14.08 11.50 9.52
C MET A 123 -13.86 12.98 9.14
N LYS A 124 -12.88 13.65 9.75
CA LYS A 124 -12.54 15.06 9.47
C LYS A 124 -11.46 15.22 8.42
N THR A 125 -10.68 14.17 8.20
CA THR A 125 -9.43 14.26 7.44
C THR A 125 -9.65 13.84 6.00
N TRP A 126 -9.00 14.55 5.09
CA TRP A 126 -8.98 14.16 3.69
C TRP A 126 -8.22 12.83 3.53
N PRO A 127 -8.73 11.83 2.80
CA PRO A 127 -8.11 10.51 2.74
C PRO A 127 -6.66 10.51 2.23
N HIS A 128 -6.31 11.46 1.35
CA HIS A 128 -4.95 11.59 0.81
C HIS A 128 -4.06 12.56 1.60
N THR A 129 -4.48 12.98 2.79
CA THR A 129 -3.60 13.70 3.70
C THR A 129 -2.58 12.72 4.28
N GLN A 130 -1.32 13.15 4.37
CA GLN A 130 -0.25 12.39 5.01
C GLN A 130 -0.60 12.12 6.48
N LEU A 131 -0.46 10.87 6.91
CA LEU A 131 -0.65 10.45 8.29
C LEU A 131 0.49 11.02 9.15
N PRO A 132 0.19 11.76 10.23
CA PRO A 132 1.22 12.39 11.05
C PRO A 132 2.05 11.36 11.83
N GLY A 133 3.32 11.70 12.09
CA GLY A 133 4.22 10.88 12.91
C GLY A 133 5.13 9.92 12.15
N PHE A 134 5.08 9.92 10.82
CA PHE A 134 5.92 9.11 9.95
C PHE A 134 6.73 9.98 8.99
N ASP A 135 7.95 9.57 8.69
CA ASP A 135 8.91 10.25 7.79
C ASP A 135 8.81 9.75 6.33
N PHE A 136 7.87 8.87 6.04
CA PHE A 136 7.54 8.33 4.73
C PHE A 136 6.09 8.69 4.32
N PRO A 137 5.73 8.60 3.02
CA PRO A 137 4.47 9.14 2.50
C PRO A 137 3.29 8.19 2.73
N ILE A 138 3.02 7.82 3.99
CA ILE A 138 1.79 7.13 4.36
C ILE A 138 0.65 8.13 4.50
N GLU A 139 -0.50 7.83 3.93
CA GLU A 139 -1.73 8.62 3.97
C GLU A 139 -2.79 7.99 4.88
N TRP A 140 -3.80 8.77 5.26
CA TRP A 140 -4.97 8.25 5.99
C TRP A 140 -5.69 7.12 5.25
N SER A 141 -5.74 7.18 3.91
CA SER A 141 -6.38 6.14 3.10
C SER A 141 -5.69 4.78 3.24
N ASN A 142 -4.38 4.76 3.50
CA ASN A 142 -3.62 3.52 3.63
C ASN A 142 -4.09 2.71 4.84
N ILE A 143 -4.45 3.34 5.96
CA ILE A 143 -4.88 2.63 7.18
C ILE A 143 -6.30 2.08 7.10
N TYR A 144 -7.09 2.42 6.06
CA TYR A 144 -8.45 1.91 5.94
C TYR A 144 -8.49 0.38 5.86
N CYS A 145 -7.40 -0.26 5.40
CA CYS A 145 -7.27 -1.71 5.38
C CYS A 145 -7.01 -2.36 6.74
N ALA A 146 -6.99 -1.63 7.87
CA ALA A 146 -6.80 -2.18 9.22
C ALA A 146 -7.90 -3.16 9.69
N ARG A 147 -8.96 -3.31 8.89
CA ARG A 147 -10.15 -4.12 9.18
C ARG A 147 -9.98 -5.57 8.73
N GLU A 148 -10.92 -6.41 9.13
CA GLU A 148 -10.96 -7.82 8.74
C GLU A 148 -11.07 -7.99 7.20
N GLU A 149 -10.53 -9.10 6.71
CA GLU A 149 -10.57 -9.51 5.30
C GLU A 149 -9.92 -8.55 4.29
N THR A 150 -9.10 -7.60 4.75
CA THR A 150 -8.33 -6.70 3.88
C THR A 150 -6.84 -6.93 3.95
N TRP A 151 -6.17 -6.75 2.81
CA TRP A 151 -4.72 -6.86 2.71
C TRP A 151 -4.05 -5.60 3.21
N TYR A 152 -3.07 -5.75 4.10
CA TYR A 152 -2.16 -4.66 4.44
C TYR A 152 -1.20 -4.42 3.28
N ASN A 153 -1.03 -3.15 2.92
CA ASN A 153 0.02 -2.74 2.00
C ASN A 153 1.34 -2.51 2.77
N ASP A 154 2.43 -2.37 2.02
CA ASP A 154 3.77 -2.23 2.59
C ASP A 154 3.89 -1.00 3.50
N LEU A 155 3.23 0.12 3.17
CA LEU A 155 3.25 1.35 3.99
C LEU A 155 2.61 1.14 5.38
N VAL A 156 1.51 0.37 5.45
CA VAL A 156 0.87 0.05 6.75
C VAL A 156 1.75 -0.88 7.57
N ILE A 157 2.42 -1.85 6.92
CA ILE A 157 3.38 -2.72 7.59
C ILE A 157 4.56 -1.90 8.11
N GLU A 158 5.08 -0.97 7.33
CA GLU A 158 6.18 -0.06 7.71
C GLU A 158 5.79 0.85 8.88
N ALA A 159 4.59 1.42 8.86
CA ALA A 159 4.06 2.23 9.96
C ALA A 159 3.90 1.42 11.24
N PHE A 160 3.39 0.19 11.12
CA PHE A 160 3.25 -0.71 12.27
C PHE A 160 4.62 -1.06 12.86
N THR A 161 5.60 -1.44 12.05
CA THR A 161 6.91 -1.82 12.57
C THR A 161 7.74 -0.64 13.07
N THR A 162 7.57 0.56 12.47
CA THR A 162 8.12 1.82 12.99
C THR A 162 7.53 2.12 14.37
N THR A 163 6.23 1.92 14.56
CA THR A 163 5.57 2.06 15.87
C THR A 163 6.11 1.06 16.89
N LEU A 164 6.34 -0.20 16.49
CA LEU A 164 6.98 -1.20 17.34
C LEU A 164 8.41 -0.79 17.73
N SER A 165 9.19 -0.29 16.77
CA SER A 165 10.55 0.18 17.01
C SER A 165 10.57 1.35 17.99
N ALA A 166 9.70 2.34 17.80
CA ALA A 166 9.57 3.47 18.73
C ALA A 166 9.16 3.04 20.15
N LYS A 167 8.30 2.02 20.26
CA LYS A 167 7.79 1.53 21.55
C LYS A 167 8.80 0.67 22.31
N TYR A 168 9.54 -0.20 21.62
CA TYR A 168 10.38 -1.22 22.25
C TYR A 168 11.90 -1.00 22.05
N GLY A 169 12.30 -0.13 21.13
CA GLY A 169 13.68 0.35 20.94
C GLY A 169 14.70 -0.71 20.51
N LYS A 170 14.24 -1.91 20.11
CA LYS A 170 15.09 -3.11 19.91
C LYS A 170 14.92 -3.78 18.56
N ASN A 171 14.08 -3.21 17.69
CA ASN A 171 13.80 -3.80 16.40
C ASN A 171 13.96 -2.80 15.26
N LYS A 172 14.34 -3.33 14.11
CA LYS A 172 14.35 -2.62 12.84
C LYS A 172 13.60 -3.40 11.78
N THR A 173 13.10 -2.71 10.78
CA THR A 173 12.48 -3.33 9.60
C THR A 173 13.25 -2.92 8.36
N ILE A 174 13.54 -3.91 7.51
CA ILE A 174 14.15 -3.69 6.20
C ILE A 174 13.34 -4.52 5.20
N PHE A 175 12.61 -3.85 4.31
CA PHE A 175 11.79 -4.56 3.32
C PHE A 175 12.65 -5.30 2.31
N LEU A 176 12.33 -6.58 2.10
CA LEU A 176 12.86 -7.35 0.97
C LEU A 176 12.06 -7.01 -0.30
N PRO A 177 12.68 -7.07 -1.48
CA PRO A 177 11.96 -6.87 -2.73
C PRO A 177 10.85 -7.92 -2.88
N GLN A 178 9.77 -7.54 -3.55
CA GLN A 178 8.71 -8.48 -3.92
C GLN A 178 9.29 -9.62 -4.78
N VAL A 179 8.85 -10.85 -4.50
CA VAL A 179 9.26 -12.04 -5.27
C VAL A 179 8.06 -12.74 -5.89
N GLN A 180 8.17 -13.05 -7.18
CA GLN A 180 7.23 -13.92 -7.89
C GLN A 180 7.72 -15.38 -7.82
N LEU A 181 6.79 -16.31 -7.64
CA LEU A 181 7.06 -17.75 -7.60
C LEU A 181 6.77 -18.41 -8.96
N PRO A 182 7.62 -19.35 -9.43
CA PRO A 182 8.86 -19.80 -8.79
C PRO A 182 9.98 -18.76 -8.90
N GLY A 183 10.75 -18.55 -7.82
CA GLY A 183 11.78 -17.52 -7.79
C GLY A 183 12.92 -17.81 -8.75
N THR A 184 13.11 -16.97 -9.77
CA THR A 184 14.04 -17.21 -10.89
C THR A 184 15.48 -16.75 -10.65
N ASN A 185 15.75 -16.01 -9.57
CA ASN A 185 17.03 -15.32 -9.33
C ASN A 185 17.85 -15.94 -8.19
N GLU A 186 18.06 -17.26 -8.22
CA GLU A 186 18.88 -17.95 -7.20
C GLU A 186 20.25 -17.30 -6.98
N GLY A 187 20.60 -17.05 -5.71
CA GLY A 187 21.89 -16.45 -5.32
C GLY A 187 21.95 -14.93 -5.41
N ASN A 188 20.94 -14.28 -6.00
CA ASN A 188 20.88 -12.82 -6.16
C ASN A 188 19.49 -12.26 -5.83
N ARG A 189 18.80 -12.85 -4.84
CA ARG A 189 17.46 -12.40 -4.42
C ARG A 189 17.50 -11.23 -3.45
N VAL A 190 18.63 -11.05 -2.76
CA VAL A 190 18.85 -10.00 -1.77
C VAL A 190 19.66 -8.87 -2.41
N PRO A 191 19.06 -7.68 -2.65
CA PRO A 191 19.75 -6.53 -3.23
C PRO A 191 20.88 -6.01 -2.34
N GLU A 192 21.89 -5.40 -2.95
CA GLU A 192 23.03 -4.80 -2.23
C GLU A 192 22.59 -3.78 -1.17
N ALA A 193 21.58 -2.96 -1.46
CA ALA A 193 21.04 -2.00 -0.51
C ALA A 193 20.47 -2.67 0.75
N THR A 194 19.82 -3.82 0.61
CA THR A 194 19.33 -4.62 1.74
C THR A 194 20.49 -5.20 2.53
N ARG A 195 21.55 -5.68 1.86
CA ARG A 195 22.75 -6.22 2.52
C ARG A 195 23.47 -5.14 3.32
N ALA A 196 23.74 -4.00 2.72
CA ALA A 196 24.35 -2.86 3.40
C ALA A 196 23.52 -2.39 4.59
N ALA A 197 22.19 -2.32 4.44
CA ALA A 197 21.30 -1.96 5.55
C ALA A 197 21.37 -2.99 6.69
N LEU A 198 21.44 -4.29 6.38
CA LEU A 198 21.60 -5.37 7.36
C LEU A 198 22.94 -5.27 8.10
N GLU A 199 24.05 -5.06 7.41
CA GLU A 199 25.39 -4.91 8.01
C GLU A 199 25.49 -3.71 8.96
N MET A 200 24.79 -2.63 8.64
CA MET A 200 24.74 -1.42 9.47
C MET A 200 23.79 -1.52 10.66
N THR A 201 22.96 -2.56 10.73
CA THR A 201 21.91 -2.69 11.75
C THR A 201 22.48 -3.38 12.99
N THR A 202 22.25 -2.77 14.15
CA THR A 202 22.78 -3.23 15.45
C THR A 202 21.67 -3.70 16.40
N GLU A 203 20.42 -3.54 15.98
CA GLU A 203 19.21 -3.86 16.72
C GLU A 203 19.12 -5.38 16.96
N ASP A 204 18.58 -5.76 18.12
CA ASP A 204 18.46 -7.17 18.55
C ASP A 204 17.64 -8.00 17.55
N TYR A 205 16.59 -7.40 16.99
CA TYR A 205 15.67 -8.04 16.06
C TYR A 205 15.54 -7.26 14.75
N ILE A 206 15.76 -7.93 13.63
CA ILE A 206 15.57 -7.34 12.31
C ILE A 206 14.45 -8.09 11.61
N PHE A 207 13.36 -7.39 11.34
CA PHE A 207 12.26 -7.91 10.52
C PHE A 207 12.57 -7.63 9.05
N LEU A 208 12.46 -8.68 8.25
CA LEU A 208 12.60 -8.64 6.80
C LEU A 208 11.27 -9.10 6.15
N PRO A 209 10.23 -8.23 6.14
CA PRO A 209 8.99 -8.53 5.45
C PRO A 209 9.24 -8.74 3.97
N ILE A 210 8.51 -9.68 3.38
CA ILE A 210 8.57 -9.98 1.96
C ILE A 210 7.16 -10.24 1.42
N ASN A 211 6.85 -9.63 0.28
CA ASN A 211 5.63 -9.88 -0.45
C ASN A 211 5.86 -10.94 -1.53
N LEU A 212 5.18 -12.07 -1.41
CA LEU A 212 5.21 -13.17 -2.37
C LEU A 212 4.00 -13.06 -3.32
N ASN A 213 4.26 -13.09 -4.62
CA ASN A 213 3.25 -13.00 -5.69
C ASN A 213 2.33 -11.76 -5.61
N SER A 214 2.78 -10.67 -4.97
CA SER A 214 1.98 -9.45 -4.74
C SER A 214 0.67 -9.70 -3.97
N SER A 215 0.57 -10.82 -3.27
CA SER A 215 -0.67 -11.28 -2.64
C SER A 215 -0.44 -12.12 -1.39
N HIS A 216 0.77 -12.16 -0.84
CA HIS A 216 1.04 -12.95 0.36
C HIS A 216 2.23 -12.38 1.12
N CYS A 217 2.00 -11.85 2.32
CA CYS A 217 3.06 -11.35 3.19
C CYS A 217 3.66 -12.49 4.02
N ALA A 218 4.98 -12.60 3.98
CA ALA A 218 5.78 -13.43 4.86
C ALA A 218 6.87 -12.58 5.52
N CYS A 219 7.63 -13.15 6.45
CA CYS A 219 8.72 -12.44 7.10
C CYS A 219 9.91 -13.37 7.34
N ILE A 220 11.11 -12.84 7.12
CA ILE A 220 12.33 -13.40 7.70
C ILE A 220 12.67 -12.57 8.95
N VAL A 221 13.09 -13.21 10.03
CA VAL A 221 13.48 -12.53 11.28
C VAL A 221 14.93 -12.88 11.58
N VAL A 222 15.77 -11.86 11.69
CA VAL A 222 17.14 -11.98 12.20
C VAL A 222 17.08 -11.71 13.70
N ASP A 223 17.48 -12.70 14.51
CA ASP A 223 17.69 -12.59 15.94
C ASP A 223 19.21 -12.44 16.16
N ASN A 224 19.67 -11.18 16.21
CA ASN A 224 21.07 -10.84 16.43
C ASN A 224 21.55 -11.27 17.82
N PHE A 225 20.64 -11.31 18.80
CA PHE A 225 20.96 -11.74 20.15
C PHE A 225 21.33 -13.24 20.21
N LYS A 226 20.62 -14.08 19.45
CA LYS A 226 20.89 -15.53 19.38
C LYS A 226 21.79 -15.94 18.22
N GLY A 227 22.10 -15.04 17.29
CA GLY A 227 22.78 -15.39 16.04
C GLY A 227 21.95 -16.34 15.19
N ALA A 228 20.62 -16.17 15.17
CA ALA A 228 19.68 -17.06 14.50
C ALA A 228 18.81 -16.33 13.47
N LEU A 229 18.37 -17.06 12.45
CA LEU A 229 17.47 -16.54 11.43
C LEU A 229 16.25 -17.45 11.30
N MET A 230 15.06 -16.87 11.38
CA MET A 230 13.77 -17.58 11.39
C MET A 230 12.93 -17.16 10.19
N CYS A 231 12.27 -18.13 9.55
CA CYS A 231 11.31 -17.88 8.47
C CYS A 231 9.88 -18.01 9.02
N TYR A 232 9.05 -17.01 8.76
CA TYR A 232 7.65 -16.98 9.16
C TYR A 232 6.75 -16.87 7.93
N ASP A 233 5.83 -17.83 7.81
CA ASP A 233 4.73 -17.84 6.85
C ASP A 233 3.47 -18.36 7.56
N SER A 234 2.44 -17.53 7.66
CA SER A 234 1.17 -17.89 8.32
C SER A 234 0.39 -18.98 7.58
N VAL A 235 0.62 -19.16 6.27
CA VAL A 235 -0.05 -20.18 5.44
C VAL A 235 0.76 -21.48 5.42
N ASP A 236 2.00 -21.45 5.93
CA ASP A 236 2.94 -22.58 6.03
C ASP A 236 3.05 -23.42 4.74
N LYS A 237 3.09 -22.75 3.59
CA LYS A 237 3.22 -23.44 2.30
C LYS A 237 4.65 -23.89 2.11
N ARG A 238 4.84 -25.19 1.81
CA ARG A 238 6.17 -25.77 1.56
C ARG A 238 7.00 -25.02 0.52
N THR A 239 6.36 -24.49 -0.53
CA THR A 239 7.04 -23.71 -1.59
C THR A 239 7.53 -22.36 -1.07
N HIS A 240 6.77 -21.69 -0.21
CA HIS A 240 7.17 -20.45 0.44
C HIS A 240 8.32 -20.71 1.40
N GLN A 241 8.20 -21.73 2.26
CA GLN A 241 9.25 -22.08 3.22
C GLN A 241 10.59 -22.38 2.54
N LYS A 242 10.58 -23.12 1.42
CA LYS A 242 11.79 -23.36 0.62
C LYS A 242 12.42 -22.07 0.08
N LEU A 243 11.60 -21.14 -0.42
CA LEU A 243 12.08 -19.85 -0.91
C LEU A 243 12.65 -19.00 0.22
N LEU A 244 11.92 -18.86 1.33
CA LEU A 244 12.35 -18.07 2.49
C LEU A 244 13.66 -18.62 3.05
N GLN A 245 13.79 -19.95 3.17
CA GLN A 245 15.03 -20.59 3.61
C GLN A 245 16.18 -20.35 2.61
N ALA A 246 15.91 -20.35 1.31
CA ALA A 246 16.95 -20.05 0.32
C ALA A 246 17.43 -18.60 0.44
N ILE A 247 16.51 -17.64 0.61
CA ILE A 247 16.85 -16.22 0.84
C ILE A 247 17.60 -16.05 2.16
N ALA A 248 17.16 -16.72 3.23
CA ALA A 248 17.84 -16.75 4.52
C ALA A 248 19.30 -17.20 4.40
N ASN A 249 19.54 -18.30 3.68
CA ASN A 249 20.88 -18.82 3.45
C ASN A 249 21.74 -17.86 2.61
N GLU A 250 21.14 -17.17 1.63
CA GLU A 250 21.81 -16.10 0.87
C GLU A 250 22.23 -14.95 1.80
N ILE A 251 21.38 -14.53 2.75
CA ILE A 251 21.72 -13.49 3.73
C ILE A 251 22.88 -13.94 4.64
N ILE A 252 22.81 -15.15 5.20
CA ILE A 252 23.86 -15.68 6.09
C ILE A 252 25.20 -15.76 5.36
N SER A 253 25.22 -16.33 4.15
CA SER A 253 26.46 -16.54 3.40
C SER A 253 27.11 -15.26 2.88
N SER A 254 26.34 -14.18 2.68
CA SER A 254 26.84 -12.96 2.04
C SER A 254 26.96 -11.75 2.96
N THR A 255 26.22 -11.71 4.07
CA THR A 255 25.99 -10.50 4.86
C THR A 255 26.29 -10.72 6.35
N LEU A 256 25.75 -11.80 6.94
CA LEU A 256 25.82 -12.03 8.39
C LEU A 256 26.93 -13.04 8.75
N THR A 257 28.14 -12.53 9.03
CA THR A 257 29.24 -13.38 9.51
C THR A 257 29.04 -13.79 10.98
N GLY A 258 29.13 -15.09 11.29
CA GLY A 258 29.04 -15.61 12.66
C GLY A 258 27.69 -16.19 13.08
N PHE A 259 26.70 -16.23 12.18
CA PHE A 259 25.46 -16.99 12.36
C PHE A 259 25.74 -18.46 12.02
N ALA A 260 25.41 -19.39 12.93
CA ALA A 260 25.69 -20.83 12.82
C ALA A 260 24.42 -21.66 12.63
#